data_AF-A0A3M2KXK3-F1
#
_entry.id   AF-A0A3M2KXK3-F1
#
_cell.length_a   1.000
_cell.length_b   1.000
_cell.length_c   1.000
_cell.angle_alpha   90.00
_cell.angle_beta   90.00
_cell.angle_gamma   90.00
#
_symmetry.space_group_name_H-M   'P 1'
#
loop_
_entity.id
_entity.type
_entity.pdbx_description
1 polymer ?
#
loop_
_entity_poly.entity_id
_entity_poly.type
_entity_poly.pdbx_seq_one_letter_code
_entity_poly.pdbx_strand_id
1 'polypeptide(L)'
;MSADATPYHRHLITHAEHPIAAPLGEPSVAALLDRALGPAGQRPAAPRLLDLGCGQAAWPLRALEARPEATAVGVDVDADALA
;
A
#
# COMPACT_ATOMS: atom_id res chain seq x y z
N MET A 1 -18.90 -23.34 -14.36
CA MET A 1 -17.85 -22.37 -14.74
C MET A 1 -16.65 -22.64 -13.87
N SER A 2 -15.69 -23.43 -14.36
CA SER A 2 -14.45 -23.71 -13.62
C SER A 2 -13.51 -22.53 -13.83
N ALA A 3 -13.31 -21.72 -12.80
CA ALA A 3 -12.25 -20.72 -12.80
C ALA A 3 -10.94 -21.48 -12.59
N ASP A 4 -10.18 -21.66 -13.65
CA ASP A 4 -8.79 -22.08 -13.59
C ASP A 4 -7.99 -20.87 -13.04
N ALA A 5 -8.14 -20.65 -11.73
CA ALA A 5 -7.46 -19.59 -11.01
C ALA A 5 -6.08 -20.10 -10.63
N THR A 6 -5.16 -20.06 -11.59
CA THR A 6 -3.73 -20.18 -11.28
C THR A 6 -3.42 -19.18 -10.16
N PRO A 7 -2.91 -19.62 -8.99
CA PRO A 7 -2.53 -18.71 -7.93
C PRO A 7 -1.55 -17.68 -8.49
N TYR A 8 -1.86 -16.39 -8.33
CA TYR A 8 -0.90 -15.35 -8.62
C TYR A 8 0.28 -15.53 -7.65
N HIS A 9 1.38 -16.10 -8.14
CA HIS A 9 2.63 -16.17 -7.39
C HIS A 9 3.43 -14.91 -7.66
N ARG A 10 3.57 -14.06 -6.64
CA ARG A 10 4.43 -12.87 -6.68
C ARG A 10 5.86 -13.26 -7.07
N HIS A 11 6.38 -12.66 -8.13
CA HIS A 11 7.78 -12.81 -8.52
C HIS A 11 8.69 -12.02 -7.56
N LEU A 12 9.15 -12.68 -6.49
CA LEU A 12 9.93 -12.08 -5.40
C LEU A 12 11.26 -11.44 -5.86
N ILE A 13 11.84 -11.90 -6.96
CA ILE A 13 13.12 -11.39 -7.49
C ILE A 13 13.06 -9.89 -7.83
N THR A 14 11.88 -9.37 -8.22
CA THR A 14 11.71 -7.95 -8.57
C THR A 14 11.34 -7.07 -7.37
N HIS A 15 10.93 -7.66 -6.24
CA HIS A 15 10.33 -6.93 -5.11
C HIS A 15 10.96 -7.19 -3.73
N ALA A 16 11.96 -8.07 -3.61
CA ALA A 16 12.64 -8.33 -2.33
C ALA A 16 13.34 -7.08 -1.76
N GLU A 17 13.93 -6.25 -2.63
CA GLU A 17 14.65 -5.03 -2.25
C GLU A 17 13.83 -3.75 -2.53
N HIS A 18 12.64 -3.88 -3.16
CA HIS A 18 11.78 -2.77 -3.56
C HIS A 18 10.34 -3.04 -3.09
N PRO A 19 10.04 -2.74 -1.81
CA PRO A 19 8.74 -3.02 -1.21
C PRO A 19 7.60 -2.24 -1.87
N ILE A 20 7.95 -1.17 -2.61
CA ILE A 20 7.06 -0.41 -3.48
C ILE A 20 7.48 -0.69 -4.93
N ALA A 21 6.54 -1.16 -5.76
CA ALA A 21 6.80 -1.49 -7.16
C ALA A 21 7.10 -0.22 -7.99
N ALA A 22 8.20 -0.26 -8.76
CA ALA A 22 8.82 0.81 -9.55
C ALA A 22 9.75 1.76 -8.74
N PRO A 23 10.78 2.37 -9.36
CA PRO A 23 11.88 3.03 -8.65
C PRO A 23 11.44 4.38 -8.09
N LEU A 24 10.65 4.35 -7.02
CA LEU A 24 10.28 5.52 -6.25
C LEU A 24 11.29 5.69 -5.11
N GLY A 25 12.02 6.80 -5.13
CA GLY A 25 12.81 7.21 -3.98
C GLY A 25 11.92 7.69 -2.83
N GLU A 26 12.45 7.70 -1.62
CA GLU A 26 11.76 8.17 -0.41
C GLU A 26 11.02 9.53 -0.57
N PRO A 27 11.59 10.55 -1.25
CA PRO A 27 10.86 11.81 -1.47
C PRO A 27 9.61 11.67 -2.32
N SER A 28 9.64 10.79 -3.33
CA SER A 28 8.48 10.52 -4.18
C SER A 28 7.39 9.77 -3.42
N VAL A 29 7.79 8.84 -2.54
CA VAL A 29 6.86 8.13 -1.64
C VAL A 29 6.14 9.11 -0.72
N ALA A 30 6.89 9.99 -0.05
CA ALA A 30 6.31 11.00 0.83
C ALA A 30 5.33 11.93 0.09
N ALA A 31 5.72 12.45 -1.07
CA ALA A 31 4.87 13.34 -1.87
C ALA A 31 3.56 12.66 -2.33
N LEU A 32 3.61 11.38 -2.67
CA LEU A 32 2.42 10.60 -3.04
C LEU A 32 1.50 10.38 -1.83
N LEU A 33 2.06 10.07 -0.66
CA LEU A 33 1.29 9.89 0.58
C LEU A 33 0.61 11.19 1.00
N ASP A 34 1.31 12.32 0.99
CA ASP A 34 0.72 13.63 1.32
C ASP A 34 -0.46 13.97 0.40
N ARG A 35 -0.33 13.64 -0.89
CA ARG A 35 -1.36 13.89 -1.88
C ARG A 35 -2.55 12.95 -1.73
N ALA A 36 -2.31 11.70 -1.33
CA ALA A 36 -3.35 10.70 -1.09
C ALA A 36 -4.14 10.99 0.21
N LEU A 37 -3.45 11.37 1.28
CA LEU A 37 -4.06 11.67 2.59
C LEU A 37 -4.65 13.09 2.65
N GLY A 38 -4.20 13.97 1.76
CA GLY A 38 -4.60 15.36 1.69
C GLY A 38 -3.92 16.24 2.74
N PRO A 39 -4.04 17.58 2.61
CA PRO A 39 -3.37 18.51 3.51
C PRO A 39 -3.86 18.34 4.94
N ALA A 40 -2.93 18.34 5.90
CA ALA A 40 -3.27 18.37 7.32
C ALA A 40 -4.22 19.55 7.60
N GLY A 41 -5.33 19.28 8.30
CA GLY A 41 -6.32 20.28 8.68
C GLY A 41 -7.33 20.71 7.61
N GLN A 42 -7.30 20.18 6.38
CA GLN A 42 -8.23 20.59 5.30
C GLN A 42 -9.21 19.50 4.82
N ARG A 43 -9.19 18.30 5.41
CA ARG A 43 -10.10 17.18 5.11
C ARG A 43 -10.24 16.30 6.36
N PRO A 44 -11.19 15.32 6.44
CA PRO A 44 -11.78 14.88 7.70
C PRO A 44 -10.71 14.53 8.74
N ALA A 45 -11.04 14.74 10.02
CA ALA A 45 -10.13 14.59 11.16
C ALA A 45 -9.32 13.28 11.18
N ALA A 46 -9.76 12.25 10.44
CA ALA A 46 -9.07 11.00 10.16
C ALA A 46 -9.10 10.69 8.64
N PRO A 47 -7.97 10.76 7.90
CA PRO A 47 -7.93 10.40 6.48
C PRO A 47 -8.10 8.89 6.25
N ARG A 48 -8.61 8.48 5.09
CA ARG A 48 -8.84 7.07 4.74
C ARG A 48 -8.08 6.68 3.48
N LEU A 49 -7.36 5.56 3.54
CA LEU A 49 -6.57 5.00 2.44
C LEU A 49 -7.05 3.58 2.10
N LEU A 50 -7.15 3.28 0.80
CA LEU A 50 -7.35 1.93 0.27
C LEU A 50 -6.18 1.60 -0.66
N ASP A 51 -5.48 0.51 -0.39
CA ASP A 51 -4.37 0.00 -1.20
C ASP A 51 -4.74 -1.37 -1.81
N LEU A 52 -4.73 -1.45 -3.14
CA LEU A 52 -5.14 -2.64 -3.90
C LEU A 52 -3.89 -3.33 -4.49
N GLY A 53 -3.72 -4.61 -4.19
CA GLY A 53 -2.44 -5.29 -4.40
C GLY A 53 -1.41 -4.82 -3.37
N CYS A 54 -1.81 -4.73 -2.10
CA CYS A 54 -1.00 -4.10 -1.07
C CYS A 54 0.27 -4.87 -0.71
N GLY A 55 0.39 -6.14 -1.13
CA GLY A 55 1.43 -7.05 -0.70
C GLY A 55 1.56 -7.03 0.82
N GLN A 56 2.78 -6.78 1.31
CA GLN A 56 3.13 -6.67 2.73
C GLN A 56 2.76 -5.30 3.35
N ALA A 57 1.81 -4.58 2.75
CA ALA A 57 1.24 -3.33 3.25
C ALA A 57 2.22 -2.15 3.43
N ALA A 58 3.29 -2.07 2.61
CA ALA A 58 4.30 -1.02 2.74
C ALA A 58 3.72 0.41 2.65
N TRP A 59 2.75 0.65 1.77
CA TRP A 59 2.08 1.96 1.65
C TRP A 59 1.14 2.26 2.83
N PRO A 60 0.20 1.37 3.23
CA PRO A 60 -0.62 1.53 4.42
C PRO A 60 0.18 1.81 5.69
N LEU A 61 1.26 1.06 5.94
CA LEU A 61 2.06 1.21 7.16
C LEU A 61 2.74 2.58 7.20
N ARG A 62 3.38 3.00 6.11
CA ARG A 62 4.00 4.34 6.01
C ARG A 62 2.97 5.47 6.12
N ALA A 63 1.76 5.28 5.58
CA ALA A 63 0.68 6.25 5.73
C ALA A 63 0.25 6.40 7.19
N LEU A 64 0.11 5.30 7.93
CA LEU A 64 -0.25 5.29 9.35
C LEU A 64 0.87 5.84 10.24
N GLU A 65 2.14 5.59 9.90
CA GLU A 65 3.28 6.20 10.58
C GLU A 65 3.29 7.73 10.40
N ALA A 66 3.04 8.21 9.18
CA ALA A 66 3.01 9.64 8.89
C ALA A 66 1.78 10.34 9.49
N ARG A 67 0.64 9.64 9.56
CA ARG A 67 -0.66 10.16 10.03
C ARG A 67 -1.35 9.09 10.90
N PRO A 68 -1.04 9.01 12.20
CA PRO A 68 -1.59 7.97 13.09
C PRO A 68 -3.11 8.00 13.24
N GLU A 69 -3.74 9.14 12.94
CA GLU A 69 -5.19 9.27 12.91
C GLU A 69 -5.83 8.73 11.63
N ALA A 70 -5.05 8.30 10.65
CA ALA A 70 -5.55 7.70 9.43
C ALA A 70 -6.14 6.30 9.66
N THR A 71 -7.01 5.88 8.75
CA THR A 71 -7.44 4.49 8.62
C THR A 71 -7.01 3.97 7.26
N ALA A 72 -6.23 2.90 7.23
CA ALA A 72 -5.80 2.27 6.00
C ALA A 72 -6.36 0.85 5.86
N VAL A 73 -6.77 0.48 4.66
CA VAL A 73 -7.20 -0.88 4.30
C VAL A 73 -6.32 -1.38 3.16
N GLY A 74 -5.59 -2.47 3.39
CA GLY A 74 -4.87 -3.20 2.35
C GLY A 74 -5.69 -4.38 1.85
N VAL A 75 -5.69 -4.61 0.54
CA VAL A 75 -6.31 -5.77 -0.11
C VAL A 75 -5.27 -6.43 -1.01
N ASP A 76 -5.06 -7.73 -0.84
CA ASP A 76 -4.26 -8.54 -1.75
C ASP A 76 -4.91 -9.91 -1.97
N VAL A 77 -4.56 -10.56 -3.08
CA VAL A 77 -4.96 -11.94 -3.40
C VAL A 77 -3.90 -12.96 -2.95
N ASP A 78 -2.68 -12.51 -2.69
CA ASP A 78 -1.58 -13.30 -2.14
C ASP A 78 -1.74 -13.42 -0.62
N ALA A 79 -2.26 -14.57 -0.17
CA ALA A 79 -2.48 -14.83 1.25
C ALA A 79 -1.18 -14.82 2.07
N ASP A 80 -0.05 -15.22 1.48
CA ASP A 80 1.25 -15.24 2.16
C ASP A 80 1.77 -13.81 2.39
N ALA A 81 1.39 -12.85 1.54
CA ALA A 81 1.75 -11.45 1.72
C ALA A 81 0.94 -10.76 2.84
N LEU A 82 -0.22 -11.31 3.21
CA LEU A 82 -1.13 -10.79 4.25
C LEU A 82 -0.96 -11.46 5.62
N ALA A 83 -0.23 -12.58 5.70
CA ALA A 83 -0.01 -13.36 6.92
C ALA A 83 1.09 -12.78 7.82
#